data_AF-A0A7C9G480-F1
#
_entry.id   AF-A0A7C9G480-F1
#
_cell.length_a   1.000
_cell.length_b   1.000
_cell.length_c   1.000
_cell.angle_alpha   90.00
_cell.angle_beta   90.00
_cell.angle_gamma   90.00
#
_symmetry.space_group_name_H-M   'P 1'
#
loop_
_entity.id
_entity.type
_entity.pdbx_description
1 polymer ?
#
loop_
_entity_poly.entity_id
_entity_poly.type
_entity_poly.pdbx_seq_one_letter_code
_entity_poly.pdbx_strand_id
1 'polypeptide(L)'
;MKKLRIETYQLDTGSLSDSVNLPIYIAKTLFKCLPPKLAAYFSDDADSLATLKASLLSRDSSGVILEIEDIEDNERVVFKVI
;
A
#
# COMPACT_ATOMS: atom_id res chain seq x y z
N MET A 1 1.48 -16.81 -7.61
CA MET A 1 0.32 -16.37 -6.80
C MET A 1 0.55 -14.92 -6.43
N LYS A 2 -0.41 -14.02 -6.70
CA LYS A 2 -0.25 -12.59 -6.42
C LYS A 2 -0.09 -12.31 -4.92
N LYS A 3 0.72 -11.32 -4.58
CA LYS A 3 0.95 -10.81 -3.23
C LYS A 3 0.95 -9.29 -3.26
N LEU A 4 0.43 -8.68 -2.20
CA LEU A 4 0.71 -7.28 -1.90
C LEU A 4 2.02 -7.25 -1.14
N ARG A 5 3.03 -6.58 -1.69
CA ARG A 5 4.25 -6.25 -0.97
C ARG A 5 4.18 -4.80 -0.54
N ILE A 6 4.50 -4.57 0.72
CA ILE A 6 4.68 -3.25 1.32
C ILE A 6 6.16 -3.16 1.68
N GLU A 7 6.85 -2.16 1.18
CA GLU A 7 8.26 -1.91 1.45
C GLU A 7 8.40 -0.52 2.07
N THR A 8 9.11 -0.45 3.18
CA THR A 8 9.46 0.82 3.83
C THR A 8 10.91 1.12 3.51
N TYR A 9 11.16 2.29 2.95
CA TYR A 9 12.46 2.81 2.63
C TYR A 9 12.79 3.99 3.53
N GLN A 10 14.06 4.17 3.86
CA GLN A 10 14.55 5.44 4.40
C GLN A 10 14.60 6.47 3.27
N LEU A 11 14.03 7.65 3.49
CA LEU A 11 13.87 8.68 2.46
C LEU A 11 15.21 9.28 2.02
N ASP A 12 16.12 9.49 2.98
CA ASP A 12 17.46 10.07 2.78
C ASP A 12 18.43 9.16 2.04
N THR A 13 18.47 7.87 2.38
CA THR A 13 19.41 6.91 1.80
C THR A 13 18.82 6.08 0.67
N GLY A 14 17.49 6.04 0.55
CA GLY A 14 16.77 5.13 -0.34
C GLY A 14 16.94 3.65 0.05
N SER A 15 17.50 3.36 1.22
CA SER A 15 17.73 1.99 1.68
C SER A 15 16.43 1.33 2.13
N LEU A 16 16.27 0.04 1.85
CA LEU A 16 15.12 -0.71 2.31
C LEU A 16 15.26 -0.95 3.82
N SER A 17 14.35 -0.39 4.60
CA SER A 17 14.27 -0.57 6.05
C SER A 17 13.53 -1.86 6.40
N ASP A 18 12.34 -2.06 5.83
CA ASP A 18 11.50 -3.23 6.09
C ASP A 18 10.67 -3.65 4.87
N SER A 19 10.22 -4.90 4.84
CA SER A 19 9.30 -5.40 3.83
C SER A 19 8.33 -6.45 4.38
N VAL A 20 7.04 -6.21 4.16
CA VAL A 20 5.95 -7.14 4.47
C VAL A 20 5.34 -7.69 3.19
N ASN A 21 5.12 -9.01 3.15
CA ASN A 21 4.47 -9.68 2.04
C ASN A 21 3.15 -10.29 2.50
N LEU A 22 2.04 -9.80 1.94
CA LEU A 22 0.70 -10.30 2.21
C LEU A 22 0.19 -11.09 1.00
N PRO A 23 -0.26 -12.35 1.18
CA PRO A 23 -1.05 -13.02 0.17
C PRO A 23 -2.22 -12.13 -0.28
N ILE A 24 -2.46 -12.03 -1.59
CA ILE A 24 -3.44 -11.07 -2.13
C ILE A 24 -4.85 -11.28 -1.56
N TYR A 25 -5.20 -12.51 -1.16
CA TYR A 25 -6.51 -12.79 -0.57
C TYR A 25 -6.67 -12.13 0.80
N ILE A 26 -5.60 -12.10 1.62
CA ILE A 26 -5.60 -11.43 2.93
C ILE A 26 -5.72 -9.93 2.72
N ALA A 27 -4.90 -9.38 1.81
CA ALA A 27 -4.96 -7.95 1.46
C ALA A 27 -6.38 -7.56 1.03
N LYS A 28 -6.98 -8.29 0.08
CA LYS A 28 -8.36 -8.05 -0.37
C LYS A 28 -9.37 -8.07 0.78
N THR A 29 -9.24 -9.00 1.73
CA THR A 29 -10.15 -9.08 2.88
C THR A 29 -9.96 -7.89 3.82
N LEU A 30 -8.72 -7.50 4.14
CA LEU A 30 -8.43 -6.33 4.97
C LEU A 30 -9.02 -5.05 4.35
N PHE A 31 -8.82 -4.81 3.05
CA PHE A 31 -9.37 -3.64 2.36
C PHE A 31 -10.89 -3.67 2.17
N LYS A 32 -11.53 -4.86 2.18
CA LYS A 32 -12.99 -4.97 2.20
C LYS A 32 -13.59 -4.72 3.57
N CYS A 33 -12.88 -5.12 4.62
CA CYS A 33 -13.31 -5.00 6.01
C CYS A 33 -12.83 -3.70 6.68
N LEU A 34 -12.13 -2.83 5.94
CA LEU A 34 -11.59 -1.59 6.45
C LEU A 34 -12.76 -0.71 6.96
N PRO A 35 -12.82 -0.41 8.27
CA PRO A 35 -13.86 0.43 8.84
C PRO A 35 -13.89 1.79 8.13
N PRO A 36 -15.06 2.40 7.91
CA PRO A 36 -15.18 3.72 7.30
C PRO A 36 -14.34 4.79 8.00
N LYS A 37 -14.10 4.62 9.32
CA LYS A 37 -13.26 5.49 10.14
C LYS A 37 -11.76 5.43 9.79
N LEU A 38 -11.25 4.29 9.32
CA LEU A 38 -9.87 4.18 8.84
C LEU A 38 -9.72 4.71 7.42
N ALA A 39 -10.77 4.64 6.60
CA ALA A 39 -10.78 5.34 5.30
C ALA A 39 -10.68 6.87 5.47
N ALA A 40 -11.12 7.42 6.62
CA ALA A 40 -10.96 8.83 6.95
C ALA A 40 -9.51 9.22 7.31
N TYR A 41 -8.61 8.28 7.64
CA TYR A 41 -7.18 8.59 7.78
C TYR A 41 -6.49 8.73 6.42
N PHE A 42 -7.07 8.11 5.40
CA PHE A 42 -6.70 8.31 4.01
C PHE A 42 -7.57 9.40 3.36
N SER A 43 -8.26 10.26 4.10
CA SER A 43 -9.17 11.26 3.52
C SER A 43 -8.45 12.30 2.68
N ASP A 44 -7.22 12.65 3.07
CA ASP A 44 -6.35 13.56 2.30
C ASP A 44 -5.83 12.90 1.01
N ASP A 45 -5.96 11.57 0.93
CA ASP A 45 -5.47 10.70 -0.14
C ASP A 45 -6.57 9.72 -0.62
N ALA A 46 -7.82 10.17 -0.63
CA ALA A 46 -8.98 9.31 -0.88
C ALA A 46 -8.90 8.61 -2.26
N ASP A 47 -8.33 9.31 -3.25
CA ASP A 47 -8.07 8.80 -4.60
C ASP A 47 -6.99 7.72 -4.61
N SER A 48 -5.97 7.86 -3.75
CA SER A 48 -4.89 6.88 -3.54
C SER A 48 -5.42 5.58 -2.93
N LEU A 49 -6.32 5.66 -1.95
CA LEU A 49 -6.98 4.48 -1.36
C LEU A 49 -7.92 3.78 -2.36
N ALA A 50 -8.68 4.54 -3.14
CA ALA A 50 -9.54 4.00 -4.20
C ALA A 50 -8.71 3.28 -5.27
N THR A 51 -7.58 3.86 -5.67
CA THR A 51 -6.62 3.29 -6.61
C THR A 51 -5.97 2.02 -6.08
N LEU A 52 -5.60 2.01 -4.80
CA LEU A 52 -5.08 0.81 -4.13
C LEU A 52 -6.11 -0.31 -4.12
N LYS A 53 -7.35 0.00 -3.77
CA LYS A 53 -8.46 -0.97 -3.76
C LYS A 53 -8.75 -1.51 -5.16
N ALA A 54 -8.82 -0.66 -6.18
CA ALA A 54 -9.07 -1.06 -7.56
C ALA A 54 -7.94 -1.96 -8.10
N SER A 55 -6.69 -1.56 -7.86
CA SER A 55 -5.50 -2.33 -8.25
C SER A 55 -5.43 -3.66 -7.54
N LEU A 56 -5.73 -3.75 -6.25
CA LEU A 56 -5.76 -5.03 -5.54
C LEU A 56 -6.85 -5.98 -6.07
N LEU A 57 -8.00 -5.44 -6.47
CA LEU A 57 -9.12 -6.22 -6.99
C LEU A 57 -8.92 -6.67 -8.45
N SER A 58 -8.11 -5.94 -9.23
CA SER A 58 -7.80 -6.28 -10.62
C SER A 58 -7.05 -7.61 -10.77
N ARG A 59 -7.40 -8.37 -11.81
CA ARG A 59 -6.72 -9.62 -12.18
C ARG A 59 -5.37 -9.38 -12.87
N ASP A 60 -5.13 -8.19 -13.39
CA ASP A 60 -3.98 -7.92 -14.28
C ASP A 60 -3.00 -6.88 -13.72
N SER A 61 -3.35 -6.23 -12.61
CA SER A 61 -2.47 -5.30 -11.90
C SER A 61 -1.18 -5.98 -11.39
N SER A 62 -0.04 -5.39 -11.73
CA SER A 62 1.27 -5.71 -11.19
C SER A 62 2.13 -4.46 -11.19
N GLY A 63 3.08 -4.36 -10.26
CA GLY A 63 3.91 -3.17 -10.08
C GLY A 63 3.48 -2.29 -8.91
N VAL A 64 4.09 -1.10 -8.82
CA VAL A 64 3.82 -0.10 -7.78
C VAL A 64 2.43 0.48 -7.98
N ILE A 65 1.68 0.57 -6.89
CA ILE A 65 0.29 1.02 -6.86
C ILE A 65 0.17 2.32 -6.09
N LEU A 66 0.91 2.43 -4.99
CA LEU A 66 0.90 3.60 -4.13
C LEU A 66 2.29 3.78 -3.51
N GLU A 67 2.73 5.02 -3.42
CA GLU A 67 3.95 5.43 -2.76
C GLU A 67 3.58 6.60 -1.86
N ILE A 68 3.92 6.50 -0.58
CA ILE A 68 3.64 7.50 0.44
C ILE A 68 4.97 7.91 1.04
N GLU A 69 5.23 9.21 1.09
CA GLU A 69 6.39 9.77 1.77
C GLU A 69 5.95 10.37 3.10
N ASP A 70 6.58 9.93 4.19
CA ASP A 70 6.47 10.53 5.50
C ASP A 70 7.76 11.29 5.80
N ILE A 71 7.69 12.61 5.66
CA ILE A 71 8.84 13.50 5.87
C ILE A 71 9.20 13.60 7.35
N GLU A 72 8.22 13.46 8.25
CA GLU A 72 8.46 13.58 9.70
C GLU A 72 9.25 12.38 10.22
N ASP A 73 8.90 11.17 9.76
CA ASP A 73 9.59 9.94 10.15
C ASP A 73 10.76 9.56 9.20
N ASN A 74 11.03 10.35 8.16
CA ASN A 74 12.06 10.08 7.13
C ASN A 74 11.85 8.72 6.45
N GLU A 75 10.59 8.38 6.18
CA GLU A 75 10.18 7.10 5.61
C GLU A 75 9.46 7.26 4.28
N ARG A 76 9.56 6.23 3.46
CA ARG A 76 8.82 6.11 2.21
C ARG A 76 8.25 4.71 2.08
N VAL A 77 6.94 4.60 2.04
CA VAL A 77 6.22 3.33 2.01
C VAL A 77 5.68 3.08 0.62
N VAL A 78 6.10 1.97 0.01
CA VAL A 78 5.74 1.56 -1.35
C VAL A 78 4.85 0.33 -1.30
N PHE A 79 3.63 0.46 -1.80
CA PHE A 79 2.68 -0.62 -2.00
C PHE A 79 2.77 -1.12 -3.44
N LYS A 80 3.08 -2.40 -3.64
CA LYS A 80 3.15 -3.01 -4.97
C LYS A 80 2.54 -4.40 -5.02
N VAL A 81 1.95 -4.76 -6.16
CA VAL A 81 1.46 -6.12 -6.41
C VAL A 81 2.47 -6.89 -7.24
N ILE A 82 2.89 -8.04 -6.72
CA ILE A 82 3.85 -8.97 -7.34
C ILE A 82 3.29 -10.38 -7.45
#